data_AF-A0A089J955-F1
#
_entry.id   AF-A0A089J955-F1
#
_cell.length_a   1.000
_cell.length_b   1.000
_cell.length_c   1.000
_cell.angle_alpha   90.00
_cell.angle_beta   90.00
_cell.angle_gamma   90.00
#
_symmetry.space_group_name_H-M   'P 1'
#
loop_
_entity.id
_entity.type
_entity.pdbx_description
1 polymer ?
#
loop_
_entity_poly.entity_id
_entity_poly.type
_entity_poly.pdbx_seq_one_letter_code
_entity_poly.pdbx_strand_id
1 'polypeptide(L)' 'MGTIAALINSEVNLKLEVKFNKRGQVIIEGYFKEFAHEGNELIFEIESDQSFFVETLDGLKQFVNHYGDMKGICPK' A
#
# COMPACT_ATOMS: atom_id res chain seq x y z
N MET A 1 -9.15 9.14 5.03
CA MET A 1 -9.59 7.74 5.15
C MET A 1 -9.32 7.09 3.81
N GLY A 2 -8.36 6.17 3.75
CA GLY A 2 -7.92 5.53 2.51
C GLY A 2 -8.86 4.40 2.10
N THR A 3 -8.94 4.13 0.81
CA THR A 3 -9.68 3.00 0.23
C THR A 3 -9.23 1.69 0.88
N ILE A 4 -10.19 0.87 1.30
CA ILE A 4 -9.96 -0.45 1.89
C ILE A 4 -10.57 -1.47 0.94
N ALA A 5 -9.77 -2.42 0.48
CA ALA A 5 -10.27 -3.62 -0.18
C ALA A 5 -10.25 -4.76 0.84
N ALA A 6 -11.38 -5.43 1.02
CA ALA A 6 -11.52 -6.53 1.96
C ALA A 6 -11.93 -7.80 1.21
N LEU A 7 -11.26 -8.90 1.53
CA LEU A 7 -11.63 -10.24 1.10
C LEU A 7 -11.86 -11.09 2.35
N ILE A 8 -13.01 -11.75 2.39
CA ILE A 8 -13.34 -12.77 3.38
C ILE A 8 -13.74 -14.00 2.57
N ASN A 9 -13.14 -15.15 2.88
CA ASN A 9 -13.49 -16.37 2.18
C ASN A 9 -14.83 -16.95 2.67
N SER A 10 -15.41 -17.89 1.92
CA SER A 10 -16.74 -18.45 2.22
C SER A 10 -16.82 -19.14 3.58
N GLU A 11 -15.71 -19.68 4.06
CA GLU A 11 -15.61 -20.39 5.33
C GLU A 11 -15.31 -19.44 6.50
N VAL A 12 -15.13 -18.15 6.23
CA VAL A 12 -14.82 -17.08 7.21
C VAL A 12 -13.60 -17.43 8.07
N ASN A 13 -12.70 -18.23 7.52
CA ASN A 13 -11.49 -18.71 8.18
C ASN A 13 -10.26 -17.89 7.75
N LEU A 14 -10.41 -17.04 6.73
CA LEU A 14 -9.42 -16.07 6.29
C LEU A 14 -10.09 -14.72 6.02
N LYS A 15 -9.54 -13.69 6.64
CA LYS A 15 -9.82 -12.29 6.31
C LYS A 15 -8.53 -11.63 5.84
N LEU A 16 -8.61 -10.92 4.74
CA LEU A 16 -7.54 -10.09 4.18
C LEU A 16 -8.07 -8.68 3.97
N GLU A 17 -7.38 -7.69 4.52
CA GLU A 17 -7.63 -6.28 4.29
C GLU A 17 -6.38 -5.63 3.69
N VAL A 18 -6.57 -4.92 2.60
CA VAL A 18 -5.53 -4.11 1.97
C VAL A 18 -5.84 -2.65 2.23
N LYS A 19 -4.89 -1.93 2.83
CA LYS A 19 -5.04 -0.53 3.23
C LYS A 19 -3.84 0.27 2.77
N PHE A 20 -4.08 1.56 2.53
CA PHE A 20 -3.00 2.52 2.33
C PHE A 20 -2.74 3.29 3.62
N ASN A 21 -1.49 3.31 4.08
CA ASN A 21 -1.11 4.15 5.20
C ASN A 21 -1.03 5.64 4.79
N LYS A 22 -0.77 6.54 5.74
CA LYS A 22 -0.70 7.99 5.48
C LYS A 22 0.40 8.39 4.49
N ARG A 23 1.36 7.50 4.22
CA ARG A 23 2.45 7.70 3.25
C ARG A 23 2.14 7.09 1.89
N GLY A 24 0.96 6.49 1.71
CA GLY A 24 0.57 5.81 0.47
C GLY A 24 1.14 4.39 0.34
N GLN A 25 1.73 3.84 1.40
CA GLN A 25 2.26 2.48 1.38
C GLN A 25 1.13 1.47 1.58
N VAL A 26 1.24 0.32 0.92
CA VAL A 26 0.29 -0.77 1.03
C VAL A 26 0.59 -1.59 2.28
N ILE A 27 -0.42 -1.75 3.12
CA ILE A 27 -0.43 -2.64 4.28
C ILE A 27 -1.45 -3.75 3.99
N ILE A 28 -1.04 -5.00 4.21
CA ILE A 28 -1.93 -6.16 4.13
C ILE A 28 -2.06 -6.71 5.54
N GLU A 29 -3.27 -6.74 6.08
CA GLU A 29 -3.54 -7.21 7.43
C GLU A 29 -4.74 -8.13 7.46
N GLY A 30 -4.90 -8.91 8.53
CA GLY A 30 -6.02 -9.82 8.61
C GLY A 30 -5.90 -10.86 9.70
N TYR A 31 -6.73 -11.90 9.56
CA TYR A 31 -6.68 -13.06 10.44
C TYR A 31 -6.85 -14.35 9.68
N PHE A 32 -6.31 -15.43 10.26
CA PHE A 32 -6.54 -16.80 9.83
C PHE A 32 -6.97 -17.67 11.02
N LYS A 33 -7.90 -18.60 10.76
CA LYS A 33 -8.37 -19.63 11.68
C LYS A 33 -8.30 -20.97 10.97
N GLU A 34 -7.65 -21.97 11.56
CA GLU A 34 -7.67 -23.33 11.00
C GLU A 34 -9.04 -23.98 11.24
N PHE A 35 -9.60 -23.78 12.45
CA PHE A 35 -10.91 -24.26 12.84
C PHE A 35 -11.83 -23.09 13.17
N ALA A 36 -12.84 -22.85 12.33
CA ALA A 36 -13.74 -21.70 12.47
C ALA A 36 -14.54 -21.66 13.79
N HIS A 37 -14.71 -22.82 14.43
CA HIS A 37 -15.43 -22.98 15.70
C HIS A 37 -14.51 -22.84 16.93
N GLU A 38 -13.19 -22.80 16.74
CA GLU A 38 -12.24 -22.57 17.81
C GLU A 38 -11.84 -21.09 17.89
N GLY A 39 -11.47 -20.65 19.09
CA GLY A 39 -11.03 -19.27 19.33
C GLY A 39 -9.59 -18.99 18.88
N ASN A 40 -8.83 -20.01 18.48
CA ASN A 40 -7.46 -19.85 18.04
C ASN A 40 -7.40 -19.11 16.70
N GLU A 41 -6.82 -17.92 16.71
CA GLU A 41 -6.65 -17.09 15.52
C GLU A 41 -5.22 -16.56 15.41
N LEU A 42 -4.70 -16.62 14.19
CA LEU A 42 -3.47 -15.93 13.82
C LEU A 42 -3.86 -14.55 13.28
N ILE A 43 -3.51 -13.50 14.02
CA ILE A 43 -3.56 -12.13 13.52
C ILE A 43 -2.24 -11.82 12.82
N PHE A 44 -2.30 -11.25 11.62
CA PHE A 44 -1.11 -10.90 10.85
C PHE A 44 -1.18 -9.50 10.27
N GLU A 45 -0.01 -8.91 10.07
CA GLU A 45 0.23 -7.69 9.33
C GLU A 45 1.49 -7.89 8.48
N ILE A 46 1.40 -7.52 7.20
CA ILE A 46 2.47 -7.59 6.22
C ILE A 46 2.60 -6.19 5.64
N GLU A 47 3.74 -5.57 5.94
CA GLU A 47 4.13 -4.34 5.27
C GLU A 47 4.65 -4.68 3.87
N SER A 48 4.08 -4.06 2.83
CA SER A 48 4.64 -4.17 1.48
C SER A 48 6.01 -3.49 1.48
N ASP A 49 7.06 -4.20 1.04
CA ASP A 49 8.35 -3.58 0.77
C ASP A 49 8.16 -2.53 -0.35
N GLN A 50 8.40 -1.27 0.01
CA GLN A 50 8.35 -0.14 -0.91
C GLN A 50 9.63 0.69 -0.80
N SER A 51 10.78 0.02 -0.61
CA SER A 51 12.09 0.66 -0.48
C SER A 51 12.38 1.67 -1.60
N PHE A 52 11.86 1.44 -2.81
CA PHE A 52 12.03 2.32 -3.97
C PHE A 52 11.11 3.54 -4.01
N PHE A 53 10.07 3.64 -3.18
CA PHE A 53 9.07 4.71 -3.27
C PHE A 53 9.68 6.08 -2.96
N VAL A 54 10.50 6.16 -1.90
CA VAL A 54 11.15 7.41 -1.48
C VAL A 54 12.14 7.89 -2.54
N GLU A 55 13.03 7.00 -3.00
CA GLU A 55 14.00 7.29 -4.06
C GLU A 55 13.31 7.73 -5.36
N THR A 56 12.24 7.04 -5.75
CA THR A 56 11.44 7.40 -6.94
C THR A 56 10.82 8.78 -6.80
N LEU A 57 10.22 9.11 -5.64
CA LEU A 57 9.66 10.44 -5.40
C LEU A 57 10.73 11.54 -5.47
N ASP A 58 11.91 11.30 -4.91
CA ASP A 58 13.00 12.27 -4.95
C ASP A 58 13.56 12.45 -6.38
N GLY A 59 13.69 11.37 -7.14
CA GLY A 59 14.00 11.43 -8.57
C GLY A 59 12.97 12.25 -9.36
N LEU A 60 11.67 11.96 -9.17
CA LEU A 60 10.58 12.68 -9.84
C LEU A 60 10.56 14.17 -9.49
N LYS A 61 10.87 14.55 -8.24
CA LYS A 61 11.02 15.97 -7.85
C LYS A 61 12.13 16.66 -8.63
N GLN A 62 13.25 15.98 -8.87
CA GLN A 62 14.34 16.55 -9.68
C GLN A 62 13.91 16.76 -11.13
N PHE A 63 13.18 15.81 -11.72
CA PHE A 63 12.60 15.95 -13.06
C PHE A 63 11.64 17.14 -13.14
N VAL A 64 10.73 17.28 -12.18
CA VAL A 64 9.80 18.42 -12.12
C VAL A 64 10.54 19.73 -11.89
N ASN A 65 11.57 19.76 -11.05
CA ASN A 65 12.37 20.96 -10.83
C ASN A 65 13.09 21.42 -12.10
N HIS A 66 13.57 20.47 -12.90
CA HIS A 66 14.36 20.75 -14.09
C HIS A 66 13.49 21.05 -15.32
N TYR A 67 12.43 20.28 -15.54
CA TYR A 67 11.59 20.35 -16.74
C TYR A 67 10.18 20.88 -16.51
N GLY A 68 9.73 20.98 -15.25
CA GLY A 68 8.40 21.45 -14.92
C GLY A 68 8.19 22.92 -15.29
N ASP A 69 6.92 23.30 -15.33
CA ASP A 69 6.47 24.62 -15.79
C ASP A 69 6.94 24.92 -17.23
N MET A 70 7.34 26.17 -17.48
CA MET A 70 7.92 26.63 -18.74
C MET A 70 9.46 26.53 -18.75
N LYS A 71 10.09 25.98 -17.70
CA LYS A 71 11.56 25.97 -17.54
C LYS A 71 12.27 25.10 -18.58
N GLY A 72 11.58 24.10 -19.13
CA GLY A 72 12.08 23.27 -20.22
C GLY A 72 11.85 23.84 -21.62
N ILE A 73 11.19 24.99 -21.75
CA ILE A 73 10.86 25.58 -23.06
C ILE A 73 11.92 26.61 -23.43
N CYS A 74 12.80 26.27 -24.38
CA CYS A 74 13.65 27.25 -25.03
C CYS A 74 12.79 28.07 -26.02
N PRO A 75 12.62 29.40 -25.82
CA PRO A 75 12.00 30.24 -26.84
C PRO A 75 12.86 30.22 -28.11
N LYS A 76 12.21 30.01 -29.26
CA LYS A 76 12.83 30.08 -30.59
C LYS A 76 13.15 31.51 -30.99
#